data_AF-A0A411WQD1-F1
#
_entry.id   AF-A0A411WQD1-F1
#
_cell.length_a   1.000
_cell.length_b   1.000
_cell.length_c   1.000
_cell.angle_alpha   90.00
_cell.angle_beta   90.00
_cell.angle_gamma   90.00
#
_symmetry.space_group_name_H-M   'P 1'
#
loop_
_entity.id
_entity.type
_entity.pdbx_description
1 polymer ?
#
loop_
_entity_poly.entity_id
_entity_poly.type
_entity_poly.pdbx_seq_one_letter_code
_entity_poly.pdbx_strand_id
1 'polypeptide(L)'
;MKRNTLVGISLSVIAIVILAGWLIWQFLFPVPVAKWVFYGEKPSELRGYIYPPAKNSIDGKLEPKPDIPDGDGALLTLWPDTKRCTLTVKSGRENISVTRFRESTPETVQVEYVNEDGAPTALHVQLDSGVSFWTYPDPNRVNDFIGWKFDNLAGQAIPVRFRTGALIIKIIDGTQYKRQTNGHWLYEKHQNGIVLESKEFSTLPVTNSEQNRQAELKLIGKADQWLSETLQDLSDTLSVPIPDQWLSTNSDPCQSVNTDM
;
A
#
# COMPACT_ATOMS: atom_id res chain seq x y z
N MET A 1 -19.65 -44.52 32.67
CA MET A 1 -18.76 -44.59 31.48
C MET A 1 -19.51 -44.58 30.15
N LYS A 2 -20.48 -45.48 29.88
CA LYS A 2 -21.17 -45.59 28.57
C LYS A 2 -21.88 -44.32 28.05
N ARG A 3 -22.47 -43.50 28.93
CA ARG A 3 -23.23 -42.29 28.54
C ARG A 3 -22.33 -41.15 28.02
N ASN A 4 -21.12 -41.03 28.56
CA ASN A 4 -20.16 -40.00 28.12
C ASN A 4 -19.52 -40.37 26.77
N THR A 5 -19.32 -41.67 26.52
CA THR A 5 -18.80 -42.16 25.22
C THR A 5 -19.82 -41.98 24.09
N LEU A 6 -21.12 -42.20 24.38
CA LEU A 6 -22.19 -42.01 23.39
C LEU A 6 -22.37 -40.53 23.00
N VAL A 7 -22.28 -39.62 23.98
CA VAL A 7 -22.34 -38.16 23.76
C VAL A 7 -21.10 -37.64 23.01
N GLY A 8 -19.92 -38.18 23.29
CA GLY A 8 -18.69 -37.84 22.56
C GLY A 8 -18.72 -38.27 21.08
N ILE A 9 -19.30 -39.45 20.78
CA ILE A 9 -19.45 -39.94 19.40
C ILE A 9 -20.50 -39.12 18.64
N SER A 10 -21.64 -38.78 19.27
CA SER A 10 -22.66 -37.95 18.60
C SER A 10 -22.17 -36.53 18.30
N LEU A 11 -21.42 -35.91 19.22
CA LEU A 11 -20.80 -34.60 19.00
C LEU A 11 -19.75 -34.64 17.87
N SER A 12 -18.98 -35.73 17.77
CA SER A 12 -17.98 -35.89 16.72
C SER A 12 -18.60 -36.06 15.34
N VAL A 13 -19.69 -36.81 15.21
CA VAL A 13 -20.40 -36.98 13.92
C VAL A 13 -21.05 -35.67 13.48
N ILE A 14 -21.66 -34.92 14.41
CA ILE A 14 -22.23 -33.59 14.11
C ILE A 14 -21.12 -32.63 13.66
N ALA A 15 -19.98 -32.61 14.33
CA ALA A 15 -18.85 -31.78 13.95
C ALA A 15 -18.33 -32.12 12.54
N ILE A 16 -18.23 -33.41 12.19
CA ILE A 16 -17.82 -33.85 10.85
C ILE A 16 -18.83 -33.42 9.78
N VAL A 17 -20.14 -33.56 10.04
CA VAL A 17 -21.18 -33.15 9.08
C VAL A 17 -21.17 -31.62 8.89
N ILE A 18 -20.99 -30.85 9.96
CA ILE A 18 -20.88 -29.39 9.89
C ILE A 18 -19.62 -28.98 9.12
N LEU A 19 -18.46 -29.58 9.41
CA LEU A 19 -17.20 -29.31 8.71
C LEU A 19 -17.26 -29.69 7.24
N ALA A 20 -17.78 -30.88 6.93
CA ALA A 20 -17.95 -31.34 5.55
C ALA A 20 -18.94 -30.45 4.80
N GLY A 21 -20.07 -30.10 5.41
CA GLY A 21 -21.04 -29.18 4.83
C GLY A 21 -20.46 -27.78 4.60
N TRP A 22 -19.69 -27.26 5.56
CA TRP A 22 -19.01 -25.97 5.43
C TRP A 22 -17.94 -25.98 4.34
N LEU A 23 -17.13 -27.05 4.25
CA LEU A 23 -16.14 -27.22 3.19
C LEU A 23 -16.80 -27.33 1.82
N ILE A 24 -17.86 -28.14 1.68
CA ILE A 24 -18.63 -28.28 0.43
C ILE A 24 -19.23 -26.92 0.03
N TRP A 25 -19.77 -26.18 0.98
CA TRP A 25 -20.33 -24.84 0.75
C TRP A 25 -19.27 -23.85 0.25
N GLN A 26 -18.07 -23.85 0.85
CA GLN A 26 -16.94 -23.02 0.41
C GLN A 26 -16.48 -23.34 -1.03
N PHE A 27 -16.54 -24.61 -1.43
CA PHE A 27 -16.21 -25.02 -2.80
C PHE A 27 -17.31 -24.72 -3.83
N LEU A 28 -18.59 -24.82 -3.44
CA LEU A 28 -19.72 -24.56 -4.34
C LEU A 28 -20.01 -23.06 -4.52
N PHE A 29 -19.69 -22.24 -3.52
CA PHE A 29 -19.90 -20.80 -3.52
C PHE A 29 -18.62 -20.07 -3.13
N PRO A 30 -17.59 -20.07 -4.00
CA PRO A 30 -16.34 -19.40 -3.69
C PRO A 30 -16.59 -17.90 -3.50
N VAL A 31 -16.03 -17.34 -2.43
CA VAL A 31 -16.03 -15.90 -2.19
C VAL A 31 -14.93 -15.27 -3.07
N PRO A 32 -15.18 -14.13 -3.71
CA PRO A 32 -14.14 -13.48 -4.50
C PRO A 32 -13.01 -12.99 -3.58
N VAL A 33 -11.77 -13.32 -3.94
CA VAL A 33 -10.54 -12.84 -3.27
C VAL A 33 -10.22 -11.38 -3.60
N ALA A 34 -10.79 -10.85 -4.70
CA ALA A 34 -10.75 -9.43 -5.00
C ALA A 34 -11.98 -8.99 -5.80
N LYS A 35 -12.30 -7.71 -5.71
CA LYS A 35 -13.31 -7.01 -6.51
C LYS A 35 -12.64 -5.84 -7.21
N TRP A 36 -13.11 -5.46 -8.40
CA TRP A 36 -12.55 -4.31 -9.11
C TRP A 36 -13.59 -3.59 -9.97
N VAL A 37 -13.33 -2.32 -10.21
CA VAL A 37 -14.08 -1.44 -11.13
C VAL A 37 -13.07 -0.73 -12.03
N PHE A 38 -13.30 -0.78 -13.33
CA PHE A 38 -12.53 -0.05 -14.33
C PHE A 38 -13.41 1.02 -14.97
N TYR A 39 -12.92 2.25 -14.97
CA TYR A 39 -13.50 3.38 -15.68
C TYR A 39 -12.60 3.68 -16.88
N GLY A 40 -13.04 3.34 -18.09
CA GLY A 40 -12.38 3.74 -19.33
C GLY A 40 -12.98 5.02 -19.91
N GLU A 41 -12.45 5.48 -21.05
CA GLU A 41 -13.05 6.60 -21.80
C GLU A 41 -14.55 6.37 -22.01
N LYS A 42 -15.35 7.40 -21.72
CA LYS A 42 -16.81 7.28 -21.63
C LYS A 42 -17.44 6.54 -22.83
N PRO A 43 -18.47 5.69 -22.62
CA PRO A 43 -19.14 5.38 -21.34
C PRO A 43 -18.79 3.97 -20.84
N SER A 44 -17.53 3.54 -20.88
CA SER A 44 -17.16 2.19 -20.43
C SER A 44 -16.89 2.14 -18.93
N GLU A 45 -17.85 1.66 -18.15
CA GLU A 45 -17.61 1.11 -16.81
C GLU A 45 -17.65 -0.41 -16.89
N LEU A 46 -16.63 -1.07 -16.34
CA LEU A 46 -16.57 -2.52 -16.24
C LEU A 46 -16.31 -2.91 -14.79
N ARG A 47 -17.06 -3.89 -14.31
CA ARG A 47 -16.90 -4.45 -12.96
C ARG A 47 -16.50 -5.91 -13.08
N GLY A 48 -15.72 -6.38 -12.11
CA GLY A 48 -15.40 -7.79 -12.05
C GLY A 48 -14.91 -8.28 -10.70
N TYR A 49 -14.72 -9.58 -10.67
CA TYR A 49 -14.42 -10.35 -9.47
C TYR A 49 -13.26 -11.30 -9.76
N ILE A 50 -12.43 -11.55 -8.76
CA ILE A 50 -11.37 -12.57 -8.81
C ILE A 50 -11.75 -13.66 -7.82
N TYR A 51 -11.87 -14.91 -8.28
CA TYR A 51 -12.23 -16.06 -7.44
C TYR A 51 -11.04 -17.03 -7.26
N PRO A 52 -10.96 -17.75 -6.13
CA PRO A 52 -10.05 -18.87 -5.99
C PRO A 52 -10.60 -20.16 -6.67
N PRO A 53 -9.76 -21.12 -7.08
CA PRO A 53 -8.33 -21.02 -7.31
C PRO A 53 -8.12 -20.57 -8.76
N ALA A 54 -7.90 -19.27 -9.00
CA ALA A 54 -7.40 -18.87 -10.30
C ALA A 54 -5.99 -19.49 -10.38
N LYS A 55 -5.80 -20.67 -10.97
CA LYS A 55 -4.50 -21.33 -11.14
C LYS A 55 -4.28 -21.41 -12.64
N ASN A 56 -3.21 -20.80 -13.12
CA ASN A 56 -2.81 -20.88 -14.52
C ASN A 56 -2.62 -22.35 -14.89
N SER A 57 -3.29 -22.80 -15.97
CA SER A 57 -3.28 -24.19 -16.43
C SER A 57 -1.91 -24.68 -16.91
N ILE A 58 -0.97 -23.76 -17.15
CA ILE A 58 0.38 -24.04 -17.63
C ILE A 58 1.38 -24.22 -16.48
N ASP A 59 1.29 -23.41 -15.42
CA ASP A 59 2.31 -23.38 -14.35
C ASP A 59 1.76 -23.60 -12.93
N GLY A 60 0.45 -23.74 -12.77
CA GLY A 60 -0.22 -24.02 -11.50
C GLY A 60 -0.14 -22.89 -10.47
N LYS A 61 0.40 -21.72 -10.83
CA LYS A 61 0.49 -20.54 -9.96
C LYS A 61 -0.85 -19.81 -9.95
N LEU A 62 -1.09 -19.04 -8.88
CA LEU A 62 -2.26 -18.18 -8.81
C LEU A 62 -2.28 -17.22 -10.02
N GLU A 63 -3.31 -17.28 -10.86
CA GLU A 63 -3.57 -16.38 -11.99
C GLU A 63 -3.57 -14.95 -11.45
N PRO A 64 -2.57 -14.14 -11.81
CA PRO A 64 -2.46 -12.79 -11.32
C PRO A 64 -3.33 -11.91 -12.22
N LYS A 65 -4.38 -11.35 -11.63
CA LYS A 65 -5.23 -10.28 -12.17
C LYS A 65 -6.15 -10.67 -13.34
N PRO A 66 -7.33 -10.02 -13.46
CA PRO A 66 -8.07 -10.01 -14.70
C PRO A 66 -7.19 -9.44 -15.83
N ASP A 67 -7.49 -9.79 -17.08
CA ASP A 67 -7.05 -9.01 -18.22
C ASP A 67 -7.57 -7.57 -18.01
N ILE A 68 -6.67 -6.69 -17.58
CA ILE A 68 -6.96 -5.27 -17.42
C ILE A 68 -7.25 -4.77 -18.83
N PRO A 69 -8.38 -4.07 -19.06
CA PRO A 69 -8.63 -3.48 -20.38
C PRO A 69 -7.43 -2.64 -20.79
N ASP A 70 -6.81 -2.99 -21.92
CA ASP A 70 -5.74 -2.19 -22.49
C ASP A 70 -6.31 -0.82 -22.87
N GLY A 71 -5.73 0.24 -22.31
CA GLY A 71 -6.15 1.60 -22.62
C GLY A 71 -5.93 2.56 -21.45
N ASP A 72 -6.31 3.80 -21.70
CA ASP A 72 -6.32 4.85 -20.70
C ASP A 72 -7.60 4.75 -19.84
N GLY A 73 -7.49 5.11 -18.57
CA GLY A 73 -8.58 4.95 -17.62
C GLY A 73 -8.10 4.78 -16.18
N ALA A 74 -9.06 4.51 -15.30
CA ALA A 74 -8.84 4.30 -13.87
C ALA A 74 -9.34 2.93 -13.43
N LEU A 75 -8.44 2.10 -12.89
CA LEU A 75 -8.74 0.81 -12.29
C LEU A 75 -8.69 0.91 -10.77
N LEU A 76 -9.80 0.62 -10.11
CA LEU A 76 -9.90 0.52 -8.66
C LEU A 76 -10.06 -0.95 -8.26
N THR A 77 -9.21 -1.45 -7.36
CA THR A 77 -9.19 -2.85 -6.92
C THR A 77 -9.21 -2.95 -5.41
N LEU A 78 -10.09 -3.78 -4.87
CA LEU A 78 -10.17 -4.12 -3.46
C LEU A 78 -9.83 -5.59 -3.24
N TRP A 79 -8.90 -5.84 -2.32
CA TRP A 79 -8.54 -7.16 -1.81
C TRP A 79 -9.02 -7.27 -0.35
N PRO A 80 -10.21 -7.88 -0.10
CA PRO A 80 -10.82 -7.90 1.23
C PRO A 80 -10.01 -8.65 2.28
N ASP A 81 -9.28 -9.69 1.88
CA ASP A 81 -8.51 -10.54 2.79
C ASP A 81 -7.23 -9.85 3.28
N THR A 82 -6.56 -9.11 2.40
CA THR A 82 -5.35 -8.34 2.74
C THR A 82 -5.65 -6.89 3.09
N LYS A 83 -6.94 -6.51 3.19
CA LYS A 83 -7.43 -5.13 3.39
C LYS A 83 -6.69 -4.09 2.56
N ARG A 84 -6.43 -4.44 1.30
CA ARG A 84 -5.64 -3.63 0.36
C ARG A 84 -6.58 -3.02 -0.66
N CYS A 85 -6.53 -1.70 -0.78
CA CYS A 85 -7.24 -0.93 -1.78
C CYS A 85 -6.21 -0.29 -2.71
N THR A 86 -6.35 -0.48 -4.02
CA THR A 86 -5.43 0.06 -5.02
C THR A 86 -6.19 0.79 -6.12
N LEU A 87 -5.80 2.01 -6.41
CA LEU A 87 -6.15 2.75 -7.62
C LEU A 87 -4.97 2.76 -8.56
N THR A 88 -5.21 2.54 -9.85
CA THR A 88 -4.24 2.72 -10.92
C THR A 88 -4.88 3.54 -12.00
N VAL A 89 -4.32 4.70 -12.33
CA VAL A 89 -4.81 5.59 -13.39
C VAL A 89 -3.73 5.70 -14.44
N LYS A 90 -4.09 5.47 -15.70
CA LYS A 90 -3.17 5.52 -16.84
C LYS A 90 -3.71 6.49 -17.89
N SER A 91 -2.85 7.38 -18.37
CA SER A 91 -3.13 8.35 -19.44
C SER A 91 -1.91 8.41 -20.36
N GLY A 92 -1.95 7.74 -21.50
CA GLY A 92 -0.83 7.58 -22.42
C GLY A 92 0.39 6.93 -21.74
N ARG A 93 1.41 7.75 -21.46
CA ARG A 93 2.66 7.35 -20.76
C ARG A 93 2.65 7.67 -19.28
N GLU A 94 1.74 8.53 -18.85
CA GLU A 94 1.55 8.88 -17.45
C GLU A 94 0.81 7.76 -16.72
N ASN A 95 1.23 7.47 -15.49
CA ASN A 95 0.62 6.45 -14.66
C ASN A 95 0.74 6.81 -13.18
N ILE A 96 -0.37 6.82 -12.45
CA ILE A 96 -0.37 6.92 -10.99
C ILE A 96 -1.00 5.69 -10.37
N SER A 97 -0.32 5.10 -9.40
CA SER A 97 -0.76 3.96 -8.61
C SER A 97 -0.80 4.36 -7.14
N VAL A 98 -1.97 4.28 -6.51
CA VAL A 98 -2.16 4.58 -5.09
C VAL A 98 -2.62 3.30 -4.41
N THR A 99 -1.86 2.80 -3.44
CA THR A 99 -2.21 1.61 -2.66
C THR A 99 -2.28 1.93 -1.17
N ARG A 100 -3.45 1.67 -0.57
CA ARG A 100 -3.69 1.80 0.87
C ARG A 100 -3.82 0.44 1.54
N PHE A 101 -3.08 0.25 2.62
CA PHE A 101 -3.09 -0.95 3.47
C PHE A 101 -3.72 -0.59 4.83
N ARG A 102 -4.93 -1.10 5.10
CA ARG A 102 -5.68 -0.77 6.34
C ARG A 102 -5.29 -1.56 7.58
N GLU A 103 -4.75 -2.76 7.42
CA GLU A 103 -4.31 -3.60 8.55
C GLU A 103 -2.80 -3.59 8.77
N SER A 104 -2.04 -2.78 8.03
CA SER A 104 -0.66 -2.49 8.46
C SER A 104 -0.75 -1.68 9.76
N THR A 105 0.10 -1.98 10.74
CA THR A 105 0.24 -1.16 11.96
C THR A 105 1.64 -0.54 11.92
N PRO A 106 1.78 0.74 11.54
CA PRO A 106 0.72 1.71 11.17
C PRO A 106 0.06 1.50 9.80
N GLU A 107 -1.10 2.11 9.57
CA GLU A 107 -1.72 2.18 8.25
C GLU A 107 -0.75 2.83 7.26
N THR A 108 -0.64 2.28 6.05
CA THR A 108 0.33 2.78 5.07
C THR A 108 -0.34 3.07 3.74
N VAL A 109 0.06 4.17 3.12
CA VAL A 109 -0.30 4.54 1.76
C VAL A 109 0.96 4.63 0.92
N GLN A 110 0.98 3.96 -0.22
CA GLN A 110 2.03 4.00 -1.21
C GLN A 110 1.47 4.67 -2.46
N VAL A 111 2.13 5.71 -2.93
CA VAL A 111 1.83 6.38 -4.19
C VAL A 111 3.05 6.24 -5.08
N GLU A 112 2.85 5.70 -6.27
CA GLU A 112 3.84 5.63 -7.33
C GLU A 112 3.29 6.41 -8.51
N TYR A 113 4.01 7.43 -8.96
CA TYR A 113 3.60 8.31 -10.04
C TYR A 113 4.69 8.36 -11.10
N VAL A 114 4.36 8.05 -12.34
CA VAL A 114 5.25 8.16 -13.50
C VAL A 114 4.67 9.25 -14.37
N ASN A 115 5.42 10.34 -14.57
CA ASN A 115 5.01 11.42 -15.45
C ASN A 115 5.15 11.03 -16.94
N GLU A 116 4.73 11.91 -17.86
CA GLU A 116 4.83 11.67 -19.30
C GLU A 116 6.26 11.40 -19.82
N ASP A 117 7.26 11.98 -19.15
CA ASP A 117 8.69 11.79 -19.45
C ASP A 117 9.22 10.41 -18.99
N GLY A 118 8.41 9.64 -18.27
CA GLY A 118 8.77 8.33 -17.75
C GLY A 118 9.56 8.38 -16.45
N ALA A 119 9.60 9.51 -15.74
CA ALA A 119 10.29 9.66 -14.47
C ALA A 119 9.40 9.20 -13.29
N PRO A 120 9.73 8.10 -12.59
CA PRO A 120 8.94 7.62 -11.46
C PRO A 120 9.19 8.46 -10.21
N THR A 121 8.15 8.92 -9.54
CA THR A 121 8.16 9.51 -8.22
C THR A 121 7.43 8.56 -7.28
N ALA A 122 8.00 8.27 -6.12
CA ALA A 122 7.38 7.43 -5.12
C ALA A 122 7.22 8.18 -3.81
N LEU A 123 6.00 8.16 -3.28
CA LEU A 123 5.63 8.65 -1.97
C LEU A 123 5.17 7.47 -1.12
N HIS A 124 5.76 7.33 0.07
CA HIS A 124 5.32 6.37 1.07
C HIS A 124 4.92 7.12 2.33
N VAL A 125 3.67 7.00 2.74
CA VAL A 125 3.11 7.66 3.92
C VAL A 125 2.72 6.59 4.94
N GLN A 126 3.25 6.70 6.15
CA GLN A 126 2.77 5.96 7.31
C GLN A 126 1.83 6.86 8.10
N LEU A 127 0.53 6.57 8.07
CA LEU A 127 -0.46 7.35 8.80
C LEU A 127 -0.26 7.15 10.31
N ASP A 128 -0.34 8.24 11.08
CA ASP A 128 -0.27 8.23 12.55
C ASP A 128 1.03 7.67 13.17
N SER A 129 2.13 7.52 12.41
CA SER A 129 3.34 6.87 12.93
C SER A 129 4.69 7.39 12.44
N GLY A 130 4.76 8.57 11.85
CA GLY A 130 6.03 9.30 11.86
C GLY A 130 6.98 9.02 10.71
N VAL A 131 6.56 8.46 9.58
CA VAL A 131 7.48 8.24 8.45
C VAL A 131 6.78 8.45 7.11
N SER A 132 6.99 9.64 6.56
CA SER A 132 6.66 9.97 5.18
C SER A 132 7.95 10.09 4.36
N PHE A 133 8.05 9.35 3.26
CA PHE A 133 9.12 9.47 2.26
C PHE A 133 8.53 10.05 0.98
N TRP A 134 9.17 11.09 0.45
CA TRP A 134 8.94 11.58 -0.90
C TRP A 134 10.22 11.40 -1.70
N THR A 135 10.20 10.69 -2.82
CA THR A 135 11.43 10.29 -3.52
C THR A 135 11.25 10.36 -5.03
N TYR A 136 12.32 10.76 -5.73
CA TYR A 136 12.39 10.85 -7.19
C TYR A 136 13.82 10.50 -7.65
N PRO A 137 14.01 10.02 -8.88
CA PRO A 137 15.30 9.70 -9.45
C PRO A 137 16.27 10.89 -9.37
N ASP A 138 17.53 10.61 -9.01
CA ASP A 138 18.59 11.61 -9.08
C ASP A 138 18.94 11.85 -10.57
N PRO A 139 18.71 13.06 -11.11
CA PRO A 139 18.97 13.34 -12.52
C PRO A 139 20.45 13.20 -12.90
N ASN A 140 21.35 13.22 -11.91
CA ASN A 140 22.79 13.13 -12.12
C ASN A 140 23.33 11.71 -11.95
N ARG A 141 22.53 10.76 -11.44
CA ARG A 141 23.01 9.43 -11.03
C ARG A 141 21.96 8.36 -11.26
N VAL A 142 22.22 7.50 -12.24
CA VAL A 142 21.37 6.34 -12.55
C VAL A 142 21.23 5.43 -11.32
N ASN A 143 19.99 5.01 -11.03
CA ASN A 143 19.57 4.17 -9.89
C ASN A 143 19.68 4.80 -8.49
N ASP A 144 20.11 6.06 -8.39
CA ASP A 144 19.99 6.83 -7.16
C ASP A 144 18.64 7.56 -7.14
N PHE A 145 18.08 7.70 -5.95
CA PHE A 145 16.88 8.46 -5.68
C PHE A 145 17.21 9.51 -4.63
N ILE A 146 16.71 10.71 -4.84
CA ILE A 146 16.78 11.83 -3.91
C ILE A 146 15.37 12.18 -3.44
N GLY A 147 15.28 12.83 -2.30
CA GLY A 147 13.98 13.04 -1.70
C GLY A 147 14.02 13.68 -0.34
N TRP A 148 12.90 13.59 0.34
CA TRP A 148 12.72 14.06 1.70
C TRP A 148 12.14 12.94 2.56
N LYS A 149 12.60 12.85 3.79
CA LYS A 149 12.08 11.92 4.80
C LYS A 149 11.87 12.68 6.10
N PHE A 150 10.76 12.42 6.79
CA PHE A 150 10.60 12.91 8.16
C PHE A 150 11.62 12.27 9.10
N ASP A 151 12.36 13.10 9.86
CA ASP A 151 13.36 12.63 10.82
C ASP A 151 12.94 12.95 12.26
N ASN A 152 12.88 11.93 13.10
CA ASN A 152 12.37 12.06 14.46
C ASN A 152 13.28 12.87 15.39
N LEU A 153 14.59 12.87 15.13
CA LEU A 153 15.54 13.66 15.90
C LEU A 153 15.59 15.11 15.41
N ALA A 154 15.51 15.35 14.11
CA ALA A 154 15.46 16.70 13.55
C ALA A 154 14.10 17.37 13.76
N GLY A 155 13.03 16.57 13.91
CA GLY A 155 11.65 17.05 14.04
C GLY A 155 11.10 17.70 12.79
N GLN A 156 11.69 17.40 11.63
CA GLN A 156 11.34 17.97 10.33
C GLN A 156 11.76 17.03 9.20
N ALA A 157 11.28 17.32 7.99
CA ALA A 157 11.77 16.66 6.79
C ALA A 157 13.24 17.01 6.54
N ILE A 158 14.06 15.99 6.32
CA ILE A 158 15.46 16.13 5.90
C ILE A 158 15.65 15.59 4.50
N PRO A 159 16.61 16.13 3.72
CA PRO A 159 16.94 15.56 2.43
C PRO A 159 17.54 14.17 2.62
N VAL A 160 17.15 13.24 1.75
CA VAL A 160 17.68 11.89 1.70
C VAL A 160 18.15 11.57 0.29
N ARG A 161 19.19 10.74 0.20
CA ARG A 161 19.60 10.09 -1.03
C ARG A 161 19.81 8.61 -0.75
N PHE A 162 19.29 7.75 -1.60
CA PHE A 162 19.48 6.31 -1.46
C PHE A 162 19.60 5.65 -2.84
N ARG A 163 20.09 4.43 -2.84
CA ARG A 163 20.20 3.57 -4.02
C ARG A 163 19.32 2.36 -3.83
N THR A 164 18.47 2.09 -4.82
CA THR A 164 17.64 0.88 -4.84
C THR A 164 18.39 -0.20 -5.61
N GLY A 165 18.75 -1.30 -4.95
CA GLY A 165 19.25 -2.52 -5.59
C GLY A 165 18.18 -3.62 -5.62
N ALA A 166 18.47 -4.75 -6.27
CA ALA A 166 17.53 -5.86 -6.47
C ALA A 166 16.83 -6.37 -5.18
N LEU A 167 17.42 -6.18 -4.00
CA LEU A 167 16.86 -6.62 -2.70
C LEU A 167 17.15 -5.68 -1.52
N ILE A 168 17.86 -4.56 -1.71
CA ILE A 168 18.32 -3.71 -0.60
C ILE A 168 18.24 -2.23 -0.98
N ILE A 169 17.66 -1.43 -0.08
CA ILE A 169 17.74 0.04 -0.10
C ILE A 169 18.98 0.46 0.67
N LYS A 170 19.97 1.05 -0.01
CA LYS A 170 21.18 1.59 0.62
C LYS A 170 21.06 3.10 0.74
N ILE A 171 21.02 3.62 1.97
CA ILE A 171 21.05 5.07 2.21
C ILE A 171 22.45 5.59 1.90
N ILE A 172 22.52 6.64 1.08
CA ILE A 172 23.74 7.36 0.72
C ILE A 172 23.85 8.60 1.61
N ASP A 173 22.79 9.40 1.70
CA ASP A 173 22.72 10.58 2.57
C ASP A 173 21.40 10.58 3.34
N GLY A 174 21.46 10.97 4.61
CA GLY A 174 20.28 11.08 5.47
C GLY A 174 20.38 10.21 6.71
N THR A 175 19.22 9.78 7.23
CA THR A 175 19.14 9.04 8.50
C THR A 175 18.36 7.74 8.37
N GLN A 176 18.74 6.76 9.18
CA GLN A 176 18.08 5.47 9.28
C GLN A 176 17.73 5.15 10.72
N TYR A 177 16.55 4.56 10.91
CA TYR A 177 16.14 3.96 12.18
C TYR A 177 15.84 2.49 11.91
N LYS A 178 16.51 1.58 12.64
CA LYS A 178 16.28 0.13 12.57
C LYS A 178 15.90 -0.37 13.94
N ARG A 179 14.76 -1.07 14.04
CA ARG A 179 14.43 -1.81 15.27
C ARG A 179 15.26 -3.09 15.30
N GLN A 180 16.03 -3.26 16.36
CA GLN A 180 16.87 -4.43 16.59
C GLN A 180 16.06 -5.55 17.26
N THR A 181 16.59 -6.78 17.20
CA THR A 181 15.96 -7.97 17.79
C THR A 181 15.84 -7.88 19.31
N ASN A 182 16.73 -7.13 19.97
CA ASN A 182 16.71 -6.83 21.39
C ASN A 182 15.66 -5.75 21.78
N GLY A 183 14.85 -5.29 20.83
CA GLY A 183 13.82 -4.26 21.03
C GLY A 183 14.31 -2.81 20.99
N HIS A 184 15.64 -2.58 20.97
CA HIS A 184 16.24 -1.25 20.88
C HIS A 184 16.16 -0.70 19.45
N TRP A 185 16.35 0.60 19.31
CA TRP A 185 16.40 1.31 18.05
C TRP A 185 17.82 1.76 17.75
N LEU A 186 18.34 1.30 16.61
CA LEU A 186 19.59 1.77 16.05
C LEU A 186 19.32 2.96 15.13
N TYR A 187 19.86 4.12 15.50
CA TYR A 187 19.93 5.31 14.65
C TYR A 187 21.27 5.34 13.93
N GLU A 188 21.26 5.61 12.63
CA GLU A 188 22.46 5.84 11.83
C GLU A 188 22.30 7.11 10.98
N LYS A 189 23.32 7.98 10.99
CA LYS A 189 23.44 9.10 10.06
C LYS A 189 24.44 8.76 8.97
N HIS A 190 24.02 8.90 7.72
CA HIS A 190 24.81 8.58 6.53
C HIS A 190 25.17 9.85 5.77
N GLN A 191 26.40 9.91 5.26
CA GLN A 191 26.82 10.89 4.27
C GLN A 191 27.74 10.22 3.25
N ASN A 192 27.43 10.37 1.96
CA ASN A 192 28.14 9.70 0.86
C ASN A 192 28.30 8.17 1.06
N GLY A 193 27.31 7.54 1.70
CA GLY A 193 27.29 6.11 1.99
C GLY A 193 28.18 5.66 3.16
N ILE A 194 28.73 6.61 3.93
CA ILE A 194 29.50 6.37 5.15
C ILE A 194 28.63 6.69 6.37
N VAL A 195 28.63 5.80 7.36
CA VAL A 195 28.00 6.05 8.66
C VAL A 195 28.86 7.04 9.44
N LEU A 196 28.35 8.25 9.66
CA LEU A 196 29.02 9.28 10.43
C LEU A 196 28.69 9.21 11.92
N GLU A 197 27.48 8.78 12.23
CA GLU A 197 26.98 8.70 13.60
C GLU A 197 26.14 7.43 13.73
N SER A 198 26.33 6.70 14.82
CA SER A 198 25.55 5.52 15.16
C SER A 198 25.25 5.56 16.66
N LYS A 199 23.96 5.46 17.02
CA LYS A 199 23.49 5.52 18.41
C LYS A 199 22.37 4.52 18.62
N GLU A 200 22.41 3.82 19.75
CA GLU A 200 21.36 2.91 20.17
C GLU A 200 20.46 3.59 21.21
N PHE A 201 19.15 3.43 21.06
CA PHE A 201 18.13 3.99 21.94
C PHE A 201 17.18 2.89 22.41
N SER A 202 16.73 2.95 23.66
CA SER A 202 15.76 1.99 24.20
C SER A 202 14.37 2.12 23.56
N THR A 203 14.03 3.31 23.10
CA THR A 203 12.79 3.63 22.38
C THR A 203 13.10 4.43 21.13
N LEU A 204 12.12 4.58 20.23
CA LEU A 204 12.28 5.42 19.04
C LEU A 204 12.53 6.87 19.51
N PRO A 205 13.70 7.47 19.22
CA PRO A 205 14.06 8.76 19.79
C PRO A 205 13.28 9.88 19.10
N VAL A 206 12.75 10.81 19.89
CA VAL A 206 11.93 11.94 19.43
C VAL A 206 12.37 13.19 20.18
N THR A 207 12.69 14.28 19.47
CA THR A 207 13.11 15.54 20.12
C THR A 207 11.96 16.23 20.84
N ASN A 208 10.82 16.39 20.17
CA ASN A 208 9.58 16.89 20.76
C ASN A 208 8.38 16.24 20.08
N SER A 209 7.66 15.39 20.81
CA SER A 209 6.53 14.60 20.29
C SER A 209 5.46 15.47 19.62
N GLU A 210 5.04 16.55 20.29
CA GLU A 210 3.96 17.40 19.77
C GLU A 210 4.44 18.20 18.55
N GLN A 211 5.63 18.79 18.62
CA GLN A 211 6.18 19.54 17.49
C GLN A 211 6.39 18.64 16.27
N ASN A 212 6.91 17.43 16.48
CA ASN A 212 7.12 16.45 15.41
C ASN A 212 5.79 16.07 14.77
N ARG A 213 4.77 15.78 15.58
CA ARG A 213 3.41 15.50 15.10
C ARG A 213 2.88 16.64 14.24
N GLN A 214 3.01 17.89 14.69
CA GLN A 214 2.54 19.06 13.91
C GLN A 214 3.33 19.25 12.60
N ALA A 215 4.64 18.99 12.60
CA ALA A 215 5.47 19.07 11.40
C ALA A 215 5.12 17.96 10.39
N GLU A 216 4.88 16.76 10.88
CA GLU A 216 4.44 15.63 10.06
C GLU A 216 3.06 15.89 9.44
N LEU A 217 2.07 16.33 10.24
CA LEU A 217 0.73 16.65 9.75
C LEU A 217 0.76 17.70 8.62
N LYS A 218 1.65 18.69 8.71
CA LYS A 218 1.86 19.68 7.63
C LYS A 218 2.41 19.06 6.35
N LEU A 219 3.31 18.06 6.47
CA LEU A 219 3.84 17.34 5.30
C LEU A 219 2.77 16.47 4.66
N ILE A 220 1.99 15.76 5.48
CA ILE A 220 0.85 14.96 5.01
C ILE A 220 -0.16 15.85 4.28
N GLY A 221 -0.51 17.02 4.84
CA GLY A 221 -1.43 17.96 4.20
C GLY A 221 -0.95 18.45 2.83
N LYS A 222 0.36 18.69 2.66
CA LYS A 222 0.94 19.03 1.35
C LYS A 222 0.89 17.86 0.36
N ALA A 223 1.17 16.65 0.84
CA ALA A 223 1.11 15.44 0.02
C ALA A 223 -0.33 15.15 -0.43
N ASP A 224 -1.31 15.35 0.44
CA ASP A 224 -2.73 15.15 0.17
C ASP A 224 -3.24 16.17 -0.86
N GLN A 225 -2.83 17.43 -0.71
CA GLN A 225 -3.12 18.47 -1.69
C GLN A 225 -2.56 18.11 -3.08
N TRP A 226 -1.27 17.78 -3.16
CA TRP A 226 -0.64 17.40 -4.43
C TRP A 226 -1.32 16.18 -5.06
N LEU A 227 -1.64 15.16 -4.25
CA LEU A 227 -2.29 13.94 -4.75
C LEU A 227 -3.68 14.25 -5.28
N SER A 228 -4.45 15.07 -4.57
CA SER A 228 -5.79 15.47 -4.98
C SER A 228 -5.77 16.28 -6.28
N GLU A 229 -4.83 17.24 -6.41
CA GLU A 229 -4.64 18.03 -7.64
C GLU A 229 -4.26 17.12 -8.83
N THR A 230 -3.34 16.18 -8.62
CA THR A 230 -2.88 15.25 -9.67
C THR A 230 -3.99 14.29 -10.12
N LEU A 231 -4.74 13.72 -9.18
CA LEU A 231 -5.86 12.83 -9.51
C LEU A 231 -7.01 13.59 -10.19
N GLN A 232 -7.23 14.86 -9.84
CA GLN A 232 -8.23 15.71 -10.48
C GLN A 232 -7.86 16.01 -11.94
N ASP A 233 -6.61 16.37 -12.21
CA ASP A 233 -6.11 16.65 -13.57
C ASP A 233 -6.24 15.41 -14.48
N LEU A 234 -5.88 14.23 -13.96
CA LEU A 234 -6.08 12.96 -14.66
C LEU A 234 -7.56 12.63 -14.88
N SER A 235 -8.42 12.89 -13.88
CA SER A 235 -9.87 12.70 -13.98
C SER A 235 -10.46 13.55 -15.09
N ASP A 236 -10.04 14.82 -15.18
CA ASP A 236 -10.50 15.76 -16.20
C ASP A 236 -10.00 15.38 -17.60
N THR A 237 -8.72 14.99 -17.71
CA THR A 237 -8.09 14.54 -18.95
C THR A 237 -8.77 13.30 -19.53
N LEU A 238 -9.00 12.29 -18.69
CA LEU A 238 -9.61 11.03 -19.10
C LEU A 238 -11.15 11.07 -19.15
N SER A 239 -11.75 12.11 -18.56
CA SER A 239 -13.19 12.19 -18.33
C SER A 239 -13.74 10.98 -17.54
N VAL A 240 -12.96 10.43 -16.60
CA VAL A 240 -13.33 9.27 -15.76
C VAL A 240 -13.44 9.67 -14.30
N PRO A 241 -14.39 9.11 -13.53
CA PRO A 241 -14.50 9.41 -12.12
C PRO A 241 -13.36 8.73 -11.33
N ILE A 242 -12.52 9.52 -10.67
CA ILE A 242 -11.42 9.04 -9.84
C ILE A 242 -11.71 9.38 -8.36
N PRO A 243 -11.70 8.41 -7.45
CA PRO A 243 -11.89 8.67 -6.02
C PRO A 243 -10.71 9.43 -5.41
N ASP A 244 -11.01 10.33 -4.48
CA ASP A 244 -10.06 11.23 -3.81
C ASP A 244 -9.76 10.80 -2.34
N GLN A 245 -9.06 11.68 -1.59
CA GLN A 245 -8.84 11.57 -0.13
C GLN A 245 -8.10 10.30 0.34
N TRP A 246 -7.14 9.82 -0.45
CA TRP A 246 -6.40 8.59 -0.15
C TRP A 246 -5.55 8.66 1.12
N LEU A 247 -5.12 9.85 1.55
CA LEU A 247 -4.31 10.04 2.77
C LEU A 247 -5.16 10.38 4.01
N SER A 248 -6.49 10.49 3.87
CA SER A 248 -7.40 10.72 5.00
C SER A 248 -7.67 9.43 5.76
N THR A 249 -7.49 9.43 7.07
CA THR A 249 -7.73 8.25 7.93
C THR A 249 -9.20 7.84 7.93
N ASN A 250 -10.13 8.79 7.81
CA ASN A 250 -11.58 8.55 7.86
C ASN A 250 -12.23 8.26 6.50
N SER A 251 -11.47 8.25 5.40
CA SER A 251 -12.00 7.99 4.06
C SER A 251 -12.00 6.50 3.70
N ASP A 252 -12.95 6.09 2.86
CA ASP A 252 -12.93 4.79 2.19
C ASP A 252 -12.94 4.97 0.66
N PRO A 253 -11.77 5.17 0.03
CA PRO A 253 -11.70 5.39 -1.42
C PRO A 253 -12.12 4.15 -2.25
N CYS A 254 -12.20 2.97 -1.64
CA CYS A 254 -12.69 1.74 -2.29
C CYS A 254 -14.18 1.48 -2.03
N GLN A 255 -14.92 2.41 -1.44
CA GLN A 255 -16.35 2.23 -1.17
C GLN A 255 -17.13 1.88 -2.45
N SER A 256 -16.80 2.52 -3.59
CA SER A 256 -17.42 2.26 -4.90
C SER A 256 -17.14 0.86 -5.48
N VAL A 257 -16.08 0.18 -5.03
CA VAL A 257 -15.82 -1.23 -5.37
C VAL A 257 -16.72 -2.16 -4.56
N ASN A 258 -17.12 -1.73 -3.37
CA ASN A 258 -17.98 -2.51 -2.50
C ASN A 258 -19.47 -2.39 -2.86
N THR A 259 -19.88 -1.51 -3.76
CA THR A 259 -21.30 -1.24 -4.09
C THR A 259 -21.99 -2.34 -4.91
N ASP A 260 -21.69 -3.60 -4.65
CA ASP A 260 -22.42 -4.74 -5.19
C ASP A 260 -22.79 -5.69 -4.02
N MET A 261 -23.86 -5.29 -3.32
CA MET A 261 -24.97 -6.08 -2.73
C MET A 261 -25.98 -5.12 -2.07
#